data_AF-A0A2D6YAL8-F1
#
_entry.id   AF-A0A2D6YAL8-F1
#
_cell.length_a   1.000
_cell.length_b   1.000
_cell.length_c   1.000
_cell.angle_alpha   90.00
_cell.angle_beta   90.00
_cell.angle_gamma   90.00
#
_symmetry.space_group_name_H-M   'P 1'
#
loop_
_entity.id
_entity.type
_entity.pdbx_description
1 polymer ?
#
loop_
_entity_poly.entity_id
_entity_poly.type
_entity_poly.pdbx_seq_one_letter_code
_entity_poly.pdbx_strand_id
1 'polypeptide(L)'
;MKHTIAKLFLITLLVSCSSPKKDMQVTVEVKNLKKGTLFLERVQDSALVAVDSIFLGREEAVVLQADLNHPELFYILLDRNQTNDIDNRIPFFGHAGEISIQTTLDDYVTKAEVSGSPTQEIYNAYLRVIRQFNNEELDLLAAYLQAQISQNADSLTLVEQQTASLSKRKILFTVNFAVNNANSVVAPYLALSELPKVSKSFLDTIAASMSNDVANSRYGMLLTDFLSELEN
;
A
#
# COMPACT_ATOMS: atom_id res chain seq x y z
N MET A 1 -1.16 -57.68 55.76
CA MET A 1 -0.63 -58.05 54.44
C MET A 1 -1.65 -57.66 53.36
N LYS A 2 -1.22 -56.80 52.42
CA LYS A 2 -1.69 -56.70 51.02
C LYS A 2 -3.12 -56.16 50.78
N HIS A 3 -3.43 -55.27 49.84
CA HIS A 3 -2.71 -54.25 49.07
C HIS A 3 -3.84 -53.37 48.49
N THR A 4 -3.81 -52.08 48.73
CA THR A 4 -4.70 -51.08 48.10
C THR A 4 -4.30 -50.93 46.63
N ILE A 5 -5.20 -51.27 45.70
CA ILE A 5 -5.00 -51.03 44.26
C ILE A 5 -5.76 -49.75 43.88
N ALA A 6 -5.04 -48.62 43.88
CA ALA A 6 -5.50 -47.39 43.28
C ALA A 6 -5.28 -47.46 41.77
N LYS A 7 -6.35 -47.43 40.97
CA LYS A 7 -6.26 -47.32 39.50
C LYS A 7 -6.10 -45.85 39.13
N LEU A 8 -4.90 -45.48 38.70
CA LEU A 8 -4.56 -44.18 38.14
C LEU A 8 -5.21 -44.04 36.76
N PHE A 9 -6.20 -43.15 36.63
CA PHE A 9 -6.79 -42.77 35.36
C PHE A 9 -5.92 -41.68 34.72
N LEU A 10 -5.13 -42.05 33.72
CA LEU A 10 -4.29 -41.11 32.98
C LEU A 10 -5.15 -40.38 31.95
N ILE A 11 -5.51 -39.13 32.24
CA ILE A 11 -6.23 -38.25 31.33
C ILE A 11 -5.19 -37.56 30.46
N THR A 12 -5.00 -38.04 29.23
CA THR A 12 -4.22 -37.34 28.21
C THR A 12 -5.08 -36.21 27.63
N LEU A 13 -4.80 -34.97 28.04
CA LEU A 13 -5.32 -33.80 27.32
C LEU A 13 -4.64 -33.72 25.96
N LEU A 14 -5.39 -34.03 24.90
CA LEU A 14 -5.06 -33.66 23.53
C LEU A 14 -5.30 -32.16 23.39
N VAL A 15 -4.27 -31.34 23.65
CA VAL A 15 -4.29 -29.92 23.26
C VAL A 15 -4.17 -29.88 21.74
N SER A 16 -5.29 -29.70 21.06
CA SER A 16 -5.29 -29.35 19.63
C SER A 16 -4.63 -27.98 19.51
N CYS A 17 -3.39 -27.95 19.06
CA CYS A 17 -2.70 -26.73 18.69
C CYS A 17 -3.21 -26.31 17.31
N SER A 18 -4.36 -25.64 17.25
CA SER A 18 -4.70 -24.86 16.07
C SER A 18 -3.72 -23.69 16.04
N SER A 19 -2.89 -23.59 14.99
CA SER A 19 -2.09 -22.39 14.77
C SER A 19 -3.00 -21.16 14.87
N PRO A 20 -2.65 -20.14 15.68
CA PRO A 20 -3.47 -18.94 15.75
C PRO A 20 -3.62 -18.36 14.34
N LYS A 21 -4.85 -17.98 13.99
CA LYS A 21 -5.10 -17.28 12.72
C LYS A 21 -4.25 -16.02 12.72
N LYS A 22 -3.50 -15.82 11.63
CA LYS A 22 -2.75 -14.59 11.37
C LYS A 22 -3.71 -13.39 11.33
N ASP A 23 -3.19 -12.22 11.67
CA ASP A 23 -4.00 -10.99 11.82
C ASP A 23 -4.72 -10.58 10.53
N MET A 24 -4.09 -10.77 9.37
CA MET A 24 -4.65 -10.48 8.05
C MET A 24 -4.80 -11.74 7.20
N GLN A 25 -5.95 -11.85 6.54
CA GLN A 25 -6.26 -12.84 5.52
C GLN A 25 -6.61 -12.13 4.21
N VAL A 26 -5.87 -12.43 3.15
CA VAL A 26 -6.03 -11.82 1.82
C VAL A 26 -6.55 -12.88 0.86
N THR A 27 -7.83 -12.78 0.52
CA THR A 27 -8.45 -13.62 -0.50
C THR A 27 -8.17 -13.02 -1.87
N VAL A 28 -7.44 -13.75 -2.71
CA VAL A 28 -7.07 -13.32 -4.06
C VAL A 28 -7.76 -14.21 -5.09
N GLU A 29 -8.48 -13.57 -6.02
CA GLU A 29 -9.10 -14.23 -7.17
C GLU A 29 -8.57 -13.61 -8.46
N VAL A 30 -7.92 -14.44 -9.29
CA VAL A 30 -7.38 -14.03 -10.59
C VAL A 30 -8.13 -14.77 -11.69
N LYS A 31 -9.08 -14.09 -12.34
CA LYS A 31 -9.87 -14.69 -13.43
C LYS A 31 -8.98 -15.13 -14.58
N ASN A 32 -9.27 -16.28 -15.15
CA ASN A 32 -8.50 -16.96 -16.21
C ASN A 32 -7.09 -17.43 -15.82
N LEU A 33 -6.68 -17.36 -14.55
CA LEU A 33 -5.39 -17.90 -14.09
C LEU A 33 -5.48 -19.42 -13.89
N LYS A 34 -4.95 -20.18 -14.85
CA LYS A 34 -4.94 -21.66 -14.77
C LYS A 34 -3.78 -22.23 -13.97
N LYS A 35 -2.63 -21.53 -13.94
CA LYS A 35 -1.42 -21.98 -13.25
C LYS A 35 -0.53 -20.78 -12.95
N GLY A 36 0.00 -20.74 -11.73
CA GLY A 36 0.96 -19.73 -11.29
C GLY A 36 1.19 -19.82 -9.78
N THR A 37 2.12 -19.03 -9.26
CA THR A 37 2.32 -18.86 -7.82
C THR A 37 2.01 -17.43 -7.44
N LEU A 38 1.15 -17.24 -6.45
CA LEU A 38 0.92 -15.94 -5.84
C LEU A 38 1.79 -15.81 -4.60
N PHE A 39 2.50 -14.70 -4.47
CA PHE A 39 3.28 -14.35 -3.29
C PHE A 39 2.67 -13.11 -2.64
N LEU A 40 2.48 -13.18 -1.33
CA LEU A 40 2.22 -12.00 -0.50
C LEU A 40 3.58 -11.45 -0.07
N GLU A 41 3.93 -10.26 -0.54
CA GLU A 41 5.20 -9.60 -0.26
C GLU A 41 5.00 -8.33 0.58
N ARG A 42 6.02 -7.97 1.35
CA ARG A 42 6.13 -6.67 2.03
C ARG A 42 7.56 -6.14 1.95
N VAL A 43 7.74 -4.85 2.23
CA VAL A 43 9.07 -4.26 2.32
C VAL A 43 9.67 -4.50 3.70
N GLN A 44 10.81 -5.19 3.75
CA GLN A 44 11.63 -5.40 4.94
C GLN A 44 13.08 -5.08 4.60
N ASP A 45 13.72 -4.21 5.40
CA ASP A 45 15.12 -3.79 5.20
C ASP A 45 15.43 -3.31 3.76
N SER A 46 14.51 -2.51 3.21
CA SER A 46 14.54 -1.97 1.84
C SER A 46 14.45 -3.00 0.70
N ALA A 47 14.14 -4.27 1.02
CA ALA A 47 13.88 -5.32 0.05
C ALA A 47 12.43 -5.81 0.12
N LEU A 48 11.90 -6.28 -1.01
CA LEU A 48 10.63 -7.03 -1.02
C LEU A 48 10.90 -8.46 -0.58
N VAL A 49 10.15 -8.92 0.42
CA VAL A 49 10.26 -10.27 0.97
C VAL A 49 8.89 -10.92 0.94
N ALA A 50 8.80 -12.13 0.39
CA ALA A 50 7.60 -12.95 0.45
C ALA A 50 7.37 -13.43 1.90
N VAL A 51 6.21 -13.10 2.45
CA VAL A 51 5.76 -13.54 3.79
C VAL A 51 4.81 -14.73 3.73
N ASP A 52 4.17 -14.94 2.57
CA ASP A 52 3.35 -16.10 2.27
C ASP A 52 3.33 -16.37 0.76
N SER A 53 2.98 -17.59 0.37
CA SER A 53 2.83 -17.94 -1.05
C SER A 53 1.93 -19.15 -1.24
N ILE A 54 1.21 -19.17 -2.37
CA ILE A 54 0.36 -20.29 -2.76
C ILE A 54 0.52 -20.58 -4.25
N PHE A 55 0.76 -21.85 -4.56
CA PHE A 55 0.71 -22.35 -5.93
C PHE A 55 -0.73 -22.69 -6.33
N LEU A 56 -1.16 -22.20 -7.49
CA LEU A 56 -2.44 -22.53 -8.12
C LEU A 56 -2.21 -23.47 -9.31
N GLY A 57 -2.95 -24.58 -9.34
CA GLY A 57 -2.99 -25.53 -10.47
C GLY A 57 -4.27 -25.45 -11.30
N ARG A 58 -5.21 -24.58 -10.92
CA ARG A 58 -6.48 -24.28 -11.59
C ARG A 58 -6.96 -22.89 -11.19
N GLU A 59 -7.98 -22.40 -11.87
CA GLU A 59 -8.65 -21.15 -11.50
C GLU A 59 -9.49 -21.35 -10.24
N GLU A 60 -9.04 -20.76 -9.14
CA GLU A 60 -9.73 -20.73 -7.85
C GLU A 60 -9.25 -19.54 -7.02
N ALA A 61 -10.06 -19.11 -6.05
CA ALA A 61 -9.64 -18.13 -5.07
C ALA A 61 -8.69 -18.77 -4.04
N VAL A 62 -7.66 -18.04 -3.63
CA VAL A 62 -6.70 -18.47 -2.60
C VAL A 62 -6.64 -17.47 -1.46
N VAL A 63 -6.24 -17.94 -0.28
CA VAL A 63 -6.14 -17.11 0.92
C VAL A 63 -4.70 -17.07 1.39
N LEU A 64 -4.05 -15.93 1.21
CA LEU A 64 -2.71 -15.63 1.75
C LEU A 64 -2.85 -14.98 3.14
N GLN A 65 -1.86 -15.13 4.01
CA GLN A 65 -1.95 -14.68 5.39
C GLN A 65 -0.65 -14.01 5.88
N ALA A 66 -0.78 -12.99 6.72
CA ALA A 66 0.36 -12.36 7.38
C ALA A 66 -0.02 -11.77 8.75
N ASP A 67 0.94 -11.72 9.66
CA ASP A 67 0.82 -10.93 10.89
C ASP A 67 1.16 -9.47 10.58
N LEU A 68 0.48 -8.55 11.25
CA LEU A 68 0.81 -7.13 11.18
C LEU A 68 0.41 -6.42 12.48
N ASN A 69 1.28 -5.56 12.96
CA ASN A 69 0.98 -4.72 14.12
C ASN A 69 0.20 -3.46 13.73
N HIS A 70 0.54 -2.89 12.57
CA HIS A 70 -0.07 -1.68 12.01
C HIS A 70 -0.32 -1.88 10.52
N PRO A 71 -1.32 -1.18 9.95
CA PRO A 71 -1.51 -1.17 8.51
C PRO A 71 -0.23 -0.74 7.77
N GLU A 72 0.13 -1.45 6.70
CA GLU A 72 1.29 -1.15 5.87
C GLU A 72 1.08 -1.61 4.42
N LEU A 73 1.96 -1.20 3.50
CA LEU A 73 1.88 -1.66 2.10
C LEU A 73 2.37 -3.11 1.96
N PHE A 74 1.51 -3.90 1.34
CA PHE A 74 1.79 -5.24 0.85
C PHE A 74 1.65 -5.26 -0.67
N TYR A 75 2.16 -6.34 -1.26
CA TYR A 75 2.08 -6.59 -2.70
C TYR A 75 1.64 -8.03 -2.94
N ILE A 76 0.75 -8.25 -3.91
CA ILE A 76 0.52 -9.60 -4.45
C ILE A 76 1.29 -9.73 -5.76
N LEU A 77 2.39 -10.49 -5.72
CA LEU A 77 3.16 -10.87 -6.89
C LEU A 77 2.54 -12.12 -7.55
N LEU A 78 2.37 -12.09 -8.86
CA LEU A 78 2.05 -13.26 -9.67
C LEU A 78 3.30 -13.73 -10.45
N ASP A 79 3.77 -14.94 -10.13
CA ASP A 79 4.84 -15.62 -10.87
C ASP A 79 4.25 -16.71 -11.78
N ARG A 80 4.53 -16.59 -13.08
CA ARG A 80 4.08 -17.54 -14.10
C ARG A 80 5.23 -18.38 -14.68
N ASN A 81 6.42 -18.31 -14.08
CA ASN A 81 7.68 -18.86 -14.58
C ASN A 81 8.02 -18.34 -15.99
N GLN A 82 7.74 -17.06 -16.28
CA GLN A 82 8.03 -16.41 -17.56
C GLN A 82 9.10 -15.33 -17.38
N THR A 83 9.98 -15.16 -18.37
CA THR A 83 11.17 -14.29 -18.28
C THR A 83 10.87 -12.78 -18.37
N ASN A 84 9.62 -12.37 -18.61
CA ASN A 84 9.24 -10.98 -18.92
C ASN A 84 8.20 -10.38 -17.95
N ASP A 85 8.15 -10.86 -16.70
CA ASP A 85 7.16 -10.47 -15.69
C ASP A 85 7.56 -9.16 -14.94
N ILE A 86 7.71 -8.04 -15.67
CA ILE A 86 8.19 -6.77 -15.10
C ILE A 86 7.09 -6.02 -14.28
N ASP A 87 5.80 -6.28 -14.52
CA ASP A 87 4.69 -5.57 -13.86
C ASP A 87 3.62 -6.52 -13.29
N ASN A 88 4.02 -7.46 -12.42
CA ASN A 88 3.11 -8.46 -11.84
C ASN A 88 2.80 -8.23 -10.35
N ARG A 89 2.78 -6.98 -9.87
CA ARG A 89 2.52 -6.67 -8.45
C ARG A 89 1.30 -5.79 -8.28
N ILE A 90 0.34 -6.25 -7.49
CA ILE A 90 -0.80 -5.44 -7.04
C ILE A 90 -0.43 -4.86 -5.67
N PRO A 91 -0.16 -3.54 -5.56
CA PRO A 91 0.05 -2.90 -4.27
C PRO A 91 -1.27 -2.72 -3.53
N PHE A 92 -1.27 -2.93 -2.22
CA PHE A 92 -2.42 -2.62 -1.36
C PHE A 92 -1.99 -2.33 0.07
N PHE A 93 -2.77 -1.52 0.78
CA PHE A 93 -2.62 -1.36 2.22
C PHE A 93 -3.26 -2.54 2.94
N GLY A 94 -2.42 -3.36 3.58
CA GLY A 94 -2.84 -4.40 4.50
C GLY A 94 -3.48 -3.82 5.75
N HIS A 95 -4.43 -4.56 6.32
CA HIS A 95 -5.16 -4.23 7.53
C HIS A 95 -5.57 -5.54 8.21
N ALA A 96 -5.62 -5.56 9.55
CA ALA A 96 -6.05 -6.74 10.28
C ALA A 96 -7.51 -7.08 9.93
N GLY A 97 -7.80 -8.34 9.61
CA GLY A 97 -9.09 -8.80 9.14
C GLY A 97 -9.05 -9.43 7.74
N GLU A 98 -10.17 -9.36 7.04
CA GLU A 98 -10.36 -9.99 5.74
C GLU A 98 -10.27 -8.96 4.62
N ILE A 99 -9.35 -9.18 3.69
CA ILE A 99 -9.15 -8.36 2.49
C ILE A 99 -9.48 -9.22 1.27
N SER A 100 -10.15 -8.64 0.28
CA SER A 100 -10.42 -9.29 -0.99
C SER A 100 -9.77 -8.52 -2.13
N ILE A 101 -9.03 -9.24 -2.98
CA ILE A 101 -8.40 -8.74 -4.20
C ILE A 101 -8.96 -9.52 -5.37
N GLN A 102 -9.61 -8.82 -6.30
CA GLN A 102 -10.15 -9.42 -7.52
C GLN A 102 -9.48 -8.79 -8.73
N THR A 103 -9.05 -9.61 -9.68
CA THR A 103 -8.43 -9.14 -10.92
C THR A 103 -8.59 -10.16 -12.06
N THR A 104 -8.08 -9.83 -13.24
CA THR A 104 -8.00 -10.75 -14.40
C THR A 104 -6.54 -10.98 -14.76
N LEU A 105 -6.23 -12.11 -15.40
CA LEU A 105 -4.86 -12.38 -15.85
C LEU A 105 -4.33 -11.31 -16.83
N ASP A 106 -5.18 -10.85 -17.76
CA ASP A 106 -4.79 -9.90 -18.82
C ASP A 106 -4.57 -8.48 -18.29
N ASP A 107 -5.25 -8.10 -17.19
CA ASP A 107 -5.21 -6.77 -16.59
C ASP A 107 -4.81 -6.84 -15.11
N TYR A 108 -3.88 -7.75 -14.78
CA TYR A 108 -3.57 -8.17 -13.40
C TYR A 108 -3.40 -7.00 -12.42
N VAL A 109 -2.64 -5.97 -12.82
CA VAL A 109 -2.43 -4.77 -12.00
C VAL A 109 -3.49 -3.69 -12.24
N THR A 110 -3.81 -3.43 -13.51
CA THR A 110 -4.62 -2.25 -13.90
C THR A 110 -6.10 -2.37 -13.56
N LYS A 111 -6.63 -3.60 -13.45
CA LYS A 111 -8.02 -3.88 -13.04
C LYS A 111 -8.14 -4.56 -11.68
N ALA A 112 -7.09 -4.51 -10.86
CA ALA A 112 -7.17 -5.01 -9.50
C ALA A 112 -8.14 -4.18 -8.65
N GLU A 113 -9.12 -4.85 -8.06
CA GLU A 113 -10.05 -4.27 -7.10
C GLU A 113 -9.72 -4.80 -5.71
N VAL A 114 -9.42 -3.89 -4.78
CA VAL A 114 -9.08 -4.21 -3.39
C VAL A 114 -10.19 -3.72 -2.47
N SER A 115 -10.68 -4.58 -1.59
CA SER A 115 -11.72 -4.27 -0.60
C SER A 115 -11.42 -4.91 0.75
N GLY A 116 -12.09 -4.45 1.83
CA GLY A 116 -11.91 -4.99 3.19
C GLY A 116 -10.78 -4.34 4.00
N SER A 117 -10.09 -3.34 3.44
CA SER A 117 -9.07 -2.55 4.14
C SER A 117 -9.52 -1.08 4.29
N PRO A 118 -9.86 -0.62 5.52
CA PRO A 118 -10.18 0.79 5.78
C PRO A 118 -9.03 1.74 5.38
N THR A 119 -7.79 1.30 5.56
CA THR A 119 -6.60 2.06 5.14
C THR A 119 -6.54 2.21 3.62
N GLN A 120 -6.87 1.14 2.88
CA GLN A 120 -6.96 1.18 1.42
C GLN A 120 -8.08 2.10 0.94
N GLU A 121 -9.22 2.16 1.64
CA GLU A 121 -10.33 3.05 1.29
C GLU A 121 -9.92 4.53 1.39
N ILE A 122 -9.21 4.91 2.46
CA ILE A 122 -8.64 6.25 2.62
C ILE A 122 -7.67 6.56 1.48
N TYR A 123 -6.76 5.63 1.16
CA TYR A 123 -5.81 5.82 0.07
C TYR A 123 -6.50 5.91 -1.31
N ASN A 124 -7.53 5.10 -1.56
CA ASN A 124 -8.34 5.17 -2.77
C ASN A 124 -9.07 6.51 -2.92
N ALA A 125 -9.53 7.10 -1.81
CA ALA A 125 -10.13 8.43 -1.81
C ALA A 125 -9.13 9.50 -2.23
N TYR A 126 -7.88 9.42 -1.74
CA TYR A 126 -6.79 10.29 -2.18
C TYR A 126 -6.50 10.13 -3.68
N LEU A 127 -6.29 8.89 -4.13
CA LEU A 127 -5.98 8.57 -5.53
C LEU A 127 -7.06 9.06 -6.50
N ARG A 128 -8.33 9.03 -6.09
CA ARG A 128 -9.44 9.53 -6.93
C ARG A 128 -9.27 11.00 -7.28
N VAL A 129 -8.81 11.83 -6.35
CA VAL A 129 -8.59 13.26 -6.57
C VAL A 129 -7.27 13.50 -7.30
N ILE A 130 -6.20 12.80 -6.93
CA ILE A 130 -4.89 12.93 -7.59
C ILE A 130 -4.93 12.58 -9.07
N ARG A 131 -5.77 11.62 -9.48
CA ARG A 131 -5.98 11.34 -10.91
C ARG A 131 -6.44 12.57 -11.70
N GLN A 132 -7.22 13.47 -11.11
CA GLN A 132 -7.66 14.69 -11.79
C GLN A 132 -6.50 15.66 -11.98
N PHE A 133 -5.66 15.82 -10.95
CA PHE A 133 -4.42 16.61 -11.04
C PHE A 133 -3.48 16.04 -12.12
N ASN A 134 -3.30 14.72 -12.14
CA ASN A 134 -2.43 14.08 -13.13
C ASN A 134 -2.95 14.26 -14.57
N ASN A 135 -4.26 14.21 -14.78
CA ASN A 135 -4.85 14.49 -16.09
C ASN A 135 -4.62 15.94 -16.51
N GLU A 136 -4.82 16.90 -15.61
CA GLU A 136 -4.56 18.33 -15.88
C GLU A 136 -3.06 18.59 -16.14
N GLU A 137 -2.16 17.87 -15.45
CA GLU A 137 -0.71 17.91 -15.71
C GLU A 137 -0.37 17.42 -17.13
N LEU A 138 -1.03 16.35 -17.60
CA LEU A 138 -0.85 15.84 -18.97
C LEU A 138 -1.37 16.81 -20.02
N ASP A 139 -2.51 17.47 -19.78
CA ASP A 139 -3.07 18.48 -20.68
C ASP A 139 -2.13 19.69 -20.79
N LEU A 140 -1.58 20.16 -19.66
CA LEU A 140 -0.60 21.25 -19.64
C LEU A 140 0.71 20.86 -20.32
N LEU A 141 1.18 19.61 -20.15
CA LEU A 141 2.35 19.11 -20.85
C LEU A 141 2.14 19.10 -22.37
N ALA A 142 0.98 18.66 -22.85
CA ALA A 142 0.64 18.70 -24.26
C ALA A 142 0.63 20.15 -24.79
N ALA A 143 0.04 21.09 -24.04
CA ALA A 143 0.02 22.51 -24.38
C ALA A 143 1.44 23.11 -24.43
N TYR A 144 2.31 22.75 -23.47
CA TYR A 144 3.70 23.18 -23.42
C TYR A 144 4.46 22.75 -24.68
N LEU A 145 4.36 21.46 -25.05
CA LEU A 145 5.02 20.92 -26.24
C LEU A 145 4.52 21.61 -27.52
N GLN A 146 3.23 21.91 -27.62
CA GLN A 146 2.66 22.62 -28.76
C GLN A 146 3.15 24.08 -28.85
N ALA A 147 3.25 24.78 -27.72
CA ALA A 147 3.81 26.13 -27.67
C ALA A 147 5.28 26.14 -28.09
N GLN A 148 6.05 25.12 -27.69
CA GLN A 148 7.45 24.96 -28.08
C GLN A 148 7.62 24.72 -29.58
N ILE A 149 6.80 23.83 -30.17
CA ILE A 149 6.81 23.55 -31.61
C ILE A 149 6.45 24.80 -32.42
N SER A 150 5.46 25.56 -31.97
CA SER A 150 5.00 26.79 -32.64
C SER A 150 5.85 28.02 -32.35
N GLN A 151 6.89 27.90 -31.51
CA GLN A 151 7.76 28.99 -31.06
C GLN A 151 6.98 30.19 -30.46
N ASN A 152 5.85 29.91 -29.80
CA ASN A 152 5.00 30.93 -29.21
C ASN A 152 5.40 31.19 -27.76
N ALA A 153 6.22 32.24 -27.55
CA ALA A 153 6.76 32.58 -26.23
C ALA A 153 5.68 32.95 -25.20
N ASP A 154 4.62 33.66 -25.60
CA ASP A 154 3.53 34.06 -24.69
C ASP A 154 2.75 32.84 -24.19
N SER A 155 2.49 31.88 -25.09
CA SER A 155 1.82 30.63 -24.73
C SER A 155 2.70 29.77 -23.81
N LEU A 156 4.01 29.74 -24.05
CA LEU A 156 4.96 29.03 -23.20
C LEU A 156 4.94 29.57 -21.77
N THR A 157 5.05 30.89 -21.61
CA THR A 157 5.01 31.54 -20.28
C THR A 157 3.69 31.28 -19.57
N LEU A 158 2.56 31.33 -20.29
CA LEU A 158 1.25 31.06 -19.69
C LEU A 158 1.13 29.62 -19.17
N VAL A 159 1.56 28.63 -19.97
CA VAL A 159 1.49 27.21 -19.58
C VAL A 159 2.42 26.92 -18.40
N GLU A 160 3.61 27.54 -18.34
CA GLU A 160 4.52 27.43 -17.20
C GLU A 160 3.88 27.96 -15.91
N GLN A 161 3.21 29.11 -15.97
CA GLN A 161 2.48 29.67 -14.82
C GLN A 161 1.33 28.76 -14.36
N GLN A 162 0.57 28.21 -15.30
CA GLN A 162 -0.52 27.26 -15.00
C GLN A 162 0.03 25.98 -14.37
N THR A 163 1.14 25.45 -14.88
CA THR A 163 1.82 24.27 -14.34
C THR A 163 2.28 24.53 -12.90
N ALA A 164 2.93 25.66 -12.64
CA ALA A 164 3.35 26.03 -11.30
C ALA A 164 2.16 26.20 -10.33
N SER A 165 1.05 26.75 -10.79
CA SER A 165 -0.18 26.87 -10.01
C SER A 165 -0.81 25.51 -9.69
N LEU A 166 -0.85 24.61 -10.68
CA LEU A 166 -1.36 23.25 -10.52
C LEU A 166 -0.52 22.46 -9.49
N SER A 167 0.80 22.50 -9.60
CA SER A 167 1.70 21.82 -8.65
C SER A 167 1.50 22.33 -7.22
N LYS A 168 1.33 23.65 -7.02
CA LYS A 168 1.04 24.23 -5.70
C LYS A 168 -0.29 23.72 -5.13
N ARG A 169 -1.36 23.70 -5.95
CA ARG A 169 -2.66 23.17 -5.53
C ARG A 169 -2.59 21.69 -5.16
N LYS A 170 -1.87 20.88 -5.95
CA LYS A 170 -1.66 19.45 -5.69
C LYS A 170 -0.94 19.23 -4.35
N ILE A 171 0.17 19.95 -4.11
CA ILE A 171 0.90 19.90 -2.84
C ILE A 171 -0.01 20.26 -1.65
N LEU A 172 -0.72 21.39 -1.74
CA LEU A 172 -1.61 21.83 -0.65
C LEU A 172 -2.74 20.84 -0.40
N PHE A 173 -3.30 20.24 -1.46
CA PHE A 173 -4.29 19.19 -1.33
C PHE A 173 -3.72 17.98 -0.58
N THR A 174 -2.54 17.49 -0.97
CA THR A 174 -1.90 16.33 -0.33
C THR A 174 -1.57 16.60 1.14
N VAL A 175 -1.02 17.78 1.46
CA VAL A 175 -0.76 18.19 2.85
C VAL A 175 -2.05 18.19 3.67
N ASN A 176 -3.10 18.86 3.16
CA ASN A 176 -4.38 18.94 3.87
C ASN A 176 -5.03 17.56 4.01
N PHE A 177 -4.92 16.70 3.00
CA PHE A 177 -5.43 15.33 3.06
C PHE A 177 -4.72 14.53 4.15
N ALA A 178 -3.39 14.62 4.23
CA ALA A 178 -2.61 13.95 5.27
C ALA A 178 -2.99 14.44 6.68
N VAL A 179 -3.06 15.77 6.89
CA VAL A 179 -3.46 16.35 8.19
C VAL A 179 -4.88 15.94 8.59
N ASN A 180 -5.83 15.92 7.65
CA ASN A 180 -7.20 15.51 7.94
C ASN A 180 -7.37 14.00 8.15
N ASN A 181 -6.37 13.19 7.80
CA ASN A 181 -6.36 11.74 7.99
C ASN A 181 -5.23 11.31 8.93
N ALA A 182 -4.86 12.15 9.90
CA ALA A 182 -3.71 11.95 10.78
C ALA A 182 -3.81 10.72 11.73
N ASN A 183 -4.99 10.10 11.81
CA ASN A 183 -5.21 8.83 12.50
C ASN A 183 -5.00 7.60 11.58
N SER A 184 -4.58 7.81 10.33
CA SER A 184 -4.26 6.74 9.37
C SER A 184 -2.81 6.80 8.96
N VAL A 185 -2.19 5.63 8.79
CA VAL A 185 -0.82 5.49 8.27
C VAL A 185 -0.65 6.05 6.85
N VAL A 186 -1.75 6.30 6.14
CA VAL A 186 -1.74 7.00 4.84
C VAL A 186 -1.15 8.40 4.98
N ALA A 187 -1.36 9.09 6.10
CA ALA A 187 -0.84 10.45 6.29
C ALA A 187 0.70 10.52 6.22
N PRO A 188 1.47 9.78 7.05
CA PRO A 188 2.92 9.77 6.93
C PRO A 188 3.42 9.11 5.64
N TYR A 189 2.69 8.12 5.11
CA TYR A 189 3.04 7.53 3.81
C TYR A 189 3.03 8.58 2.69
N LEU A 190 1.97 9.38 2.58
CA LEU A 190 1.87 10.43 1.57
C LEU A 190 2.92 11.53 1.76
N ALA A 191 3.27 11.86 3.00
CA ALA A 191 4.34 12.82 3.28
C ALA A 191 5.69 12.33 2.69
N LEU A 192 5.98 11.05 2.86
CA LEU A 192 7.21 10.43 2.35
C LEU A 192 7.19 10.21 0.82
N SER A 193 6.06 9.76 0.26
CA SER A 193 6.00 9.38 -1.16
C SER A 193 5.71 10.56 -2.10
N GLU A 194 4.88 11.51 -1.68
CA GLU A 194 4.36 12.57 -2.56
C GLU A 194 5.01 13.93 -2.31
N LEU A 195 5.59 14.13 -1.13
CA LEU A 195 6.13 15.43 -0.71
C LEU A 195 7.66 15.46 -0.47
N PRO A 196 8.51 14.69 -1.19
CA PRO A 196 9.95 14.60 -0.87
C PRO A 196 10.73 15.92 -1.08
N LYS A 197 10.15 16.90 -1.79
CA LYS A 197 10.79 18.18 -2.13
C LYS A 197 10.06 19.40 -1.57
N VAL A 198 9.07 19.21 -0.69
CA VAL A 198 8.35 20.35 -0.10
C VAL A 198 9.16 20.95 1.05
N SER A 199 8.77 22.15 1.50
CA SER A 199 9.40 22.76 2.67
C SER A 199 9.17 21.92 3.92
N LYS A 200 10.21 21.82 4.77
CA LYS A 200 10.16 21.10 6.05
C LYS A 200 8.93 21.47 6.89
N SER A 201 8.50 22.73 6.88
CA SER A 201 7.32 23.20 7.60
C SER A 201 6.03 22.43 7.29
N PHE A 202 5.83 21.96 6.05
CA PHE A 202 4.68 21.14 5.70
C PHE A 202 4.78 19.73 6.29
N LEU A 203 5.98 19.16 6.24
CA LEU A 203 6.26 17.84 6.81
C LEU A 203 6.14 17.86 8.34
N ASP A 204 6.66 18.91 9.00
CA ASP A 204 6.50 19.13 10.44
C ASP A 204 5.02 19.25 10.83
N THR A 205 4.21 19.93 10.01
CA THR A 205 2.76 20.06 10.24
C THR A 205 2.05 18.71 10.17
N ILE A 206 2.38 17.89 9.16
CA ILE A 206 1.82 16.54 9.05
C ILE A 206 2.25 15.70 10.25
N ALA A 207 3.55 15.69 10.58
CA ALA A 207 4.09 14.90 11.66
C ALA A 207 3.47 15.26 13.03
N ALA A 208 3.32 16.56 13.32
CA ALA A 208 2.70 17.04 14.55
C ALA A 208 1.20 16.74 14.66
N SER A 209 0.52 16.51 13.53
CA SER A 209 -0.90 16.15 13.52
C SER A 209 -1.16 14.68 13.82
N MET A 210 -0.16 13.80 13.63
CA MET A 210 -0.31 12.35 13.74
C MET A 210 -0.76 11.94 15.14
N SER A 211 -1.67 10.96 15.21
CA SER A 211 -1.93 10.28 16.47
C SER A 211 -0.69 9.55 16.98
N ASN A 212 -0.63 9.31 18.29
CA ASN A 212 0.46 8.53 18.89
C ASN A 212 0.61 7.15 18.25
N ASP A 213 -0.50 6.47 17.90
CA ASP A 213 -0.45 5.16 17.25
C ASP A 213 0.19 5.25 15.86
N VAL A 214 -0.23 6.21 15.04
CA VAL A 214 0.34 6.45 13.70
C VAL A 214 1.80 6.88 13.76
N ALA A 215 2.18 7.73 14.72
CA ALA A 215 3.56 8.18 14.89
C ALA A 215 4.51 7.00 15.22
N ASN A 216 4.02 5.99 15.95
CA ASN A 216 4.79 4.78 16.27
C ASN A 216 4.67 3.67 15.20
N SER A 217 3.87 3.88 14.15
CA SER A 217 3.81 2.97 13.00
C SER A 217 5.06 3.08 12.12
N ARG A 218 5.26 2.11 11.22
CA ARG A 218 6.39 2.07 10.28
C ARG A 218 6.59 3.41 9.55
N TYR A 219 5.55 3.97 8.94
CA TYR A 219 5.68 5.21 8.17
C TYR A 219 5.81 6.45 9.06
N GLY A 220 5.21 6.45 10.26
CA GLY A 220 5.37 7.54 11.23
C GLY A 220 6.82 7.68 11.71
N MET A 221 7.47 6.55 12.01
CA MET A 221 8.89 6.53 12.37
C MET A 221 9.76 6.97 11.19
N LEU A 222 9.52 6.44 9.98
CA LEU A 222 10.26 6.85 8.78
C LEU A 222 10.16 8.35 8.49
N LEU A 223 8.99 8.97 8.70
CA LEU A 223 8.82 10.41 8.56
C LEU A 223 9.61 11.19 9.61
N THR A 224 9.66 10.68 10.85
CA THR A 224 10.43 11.28 11.94
C THR A 224 11.93 11.22 11.66
N ASP A 225 12.41 10.08 11.18
CA ASP A 225 13.81 9.90 10.78
C ASP A 225 14.17 10.83 9.62
N PHE A 226 13.33 10.88 8.59
CA PHE A 226 13.51 11.78 7.44
C PHE A 226 13.57 13.25 7.86
N LEU A 227 12.68 13.70 8.77
CA LEU A 227 12.71 15.06 9.30
C LEU A 227 13.99 15.38 10.07
N SER A 228 14.53 14.40 10.80
CA SER A 228 15.78 14.54 11.56
C SER A 228 17.00 14.62 10.63
N GLU A 229 16.99 13.91 9.51
CA GLU A 229 18.04 14.01 8.48
C GLU A 229 18.07 15.39 7.80
N LEU A 230 16.92 16.05 7.64
CA LEU A 230 16.84 17.41 7.08
C LEU A 230 17.38 18.50 8.02
N GLU A 231 17.58 18.19 9.31
CA GLU A 231 18.14 19.12 10.30
C GLU A 231 19.68 19.09 10.37
N ASN A 232 20.30 18.06 9.78
CA ASN A 232 21.76 17.87 9.73
C ASN A 232 22.36 18.38 8.40
#